data_AF-A0A934FH13-F1
#
_entry.id   AF-A0A934FH13-F1
#
_cell.length_a   1.000
_cell.length_b   1.000
_cell.length_c   1.000
_cell.angle_alpha   90.00
_cell.angle_beta   90.00
_cell.angle_gamma   90.00
#
_symmetry.space_group_name_H-M   'P 1'
#
loop_
_entity.id
_entity.type
_entity.pdbx_description
1 polymer ?
#
loop_
_entity_poly.entity_id
_entity_poly.type
_entity_poly.pdbx_seq_one_letter_code
_entity_poly.pdbx_strand_id
1 'polypeptide(L)'
;MTIDLRLHRIVAAQPYPLLFATISGAHLYGFPSPDSDFDLRGAHVLPLPGVIGLDVRDETVEDARVIEGLEMDIVSHDVCKFLGLLLKKNGYVLEQLYSPLVVHTTPEHAELKAIAQGCITKHHSHHYFGFAETQWKLFDKERPRRVKPLLYVYRVLLTGIHLMRTSEVEANMVTLNEEFRLPYLAELVARKLAGPEKSKLEDAETAFHESEYQRLRGLIG
;
A
#
# COMPACT_ATOMS: atom_id res chain seq x y z
N MET A 1 -17.20 -5.18 -3.17
CA MET A 1 -17.20 -4.11 -2.14
C MET A 1 -17.89 -2.91 -2.75
N THR A 2 -18.99 -2.42 -2.16
CA THR A 2 -19.65 -1.19 -2.63
C THR A 2 -18.80 -0.01 -2.17
N ILE A 3 -18.30 0.79 -3.09
CA ILE A 3 -17.50 1.99 -2.76
C ILE A 3 -18.44 3.02 -2.13
N ASP A 4 -18.02 3.59 -1.00
CA ASP A 4 -18.79 4.60 -0.29
C ASP A 4 -18.97 5.84 -1.17
N LEU A 5 -20.22 6.27 -1.38
CA LEU A 5 -20.55 7.42 -2.23
C LEU A 5 -19.85 8.72 -1.77
N ARG A 6 -19.49 8.83 -0.49
CA ARG A 6 -18.70 9.95 0.05
C ARG A 6 -17.34 10.06 -0.64
N LEU A 7 -16.71 8.94 -0.99
CA LEU A 7 -15.40 8.91 -1.65
C LEU A 7 -15.43 9.59 -3.02
N HIS A 8 -16.53 9.48 -3.78
CA HIS A 8 -16.66 10.20 -5.05
C HIS A 8 -16.73 11.72 -4.87
N ARG A 9 -17.38 12.22 -3.81
CA ARG A 9 -17.39 13.65 -3.49
C ARG A 9 -16.00 14.15 -3.06
N ILE A 10 -15.27 13.32 -2.31
CA ILE A 10 -13.90 13.62 -1.88
C ILE A 10 -12.95 13.72 -3.07
N VAL A 11 -13.07 12.80 -4.03
CA VAL A 11 -12.36 12.85 -5.31
C VAL A 11 -12.71 14.12 -6.09
N ALA A 12 -14.01 14.45 -6.22
CA ALA A 12 -14.45 15.63 -6.95
C ALA A 12 -13.99 16.95 -6.33
N ALA A 13 -13.71 16.96 -5.02
CA ALA A 13 -13.21 18.12 -4.29
C ALA A 13 -11.67 18.25 -4.31
N GLN A 14 -10.95 17.36 -5.01
CA GLN A 14 -9.49 17.47 -5.12
C GLN A 14 -9.08 18.72 -5.91
N PRO A 15 -7.95 19.37 -5.55
CA PRO A 15 -7.55 20.64 -6.14
C PRO A 15 -7.13 20.55 -7.61
N TYR A 16 -6.79 19.34 -8.08
CA TYR A 16 -6.33 19.08 -9.44
C TYR A 16 -7.10 17.91 -10.06
N PRO A 17 -7.26 17.89 -11.40
CA PRO A 17 -7.84 16.75 -12.10
C PRO A 17 -7.05 15.47 -11.81
N LEU A 18 -7.74 14.46 -11.30
CA LEU A 18 -7.15 13.14 -11.02
C LEU A 18 -7.12 12.29 -12.30
N LEU A 19 -5.97 11.69 -12.59
CA LEU A 19 -5.84 10.61 -13.58
C LEU A 19 -6.44 9.32 -13.00
N PHE A 20 -6.17 9.05 -11.73
CA PHE A 20 -6.83 7.98 -10.98
C PHE A 20 -6.78 8.25 -9.47
N ALA A 21 -7.68 7.61 -8.74
CA ALA A 21 -7.60 7.48 -7.29
C ALA A 21 -8.10 6.10 -6.84
N THR A 22 -7.31 5.43 -6.02
CA THR A 22 -7.55 4.08 -5.50
C THR A 22 -7.45 4.06 -3.98
N ILE A 23 -8.11 3.09 -3.35
CA ILE A 23 -7.89 2.81 -1.93
C ILE A 23 -6.63 1.97 -1.76
N SER A 24 -5.80 2.36 -0.80
CA SER A 24 -4.60 1.66 -0.36
C SER A 24 -4.76 1.22 1.11
N GLY A 25 -3.65 1.04 1.82
CA GLY A 25 -3.69 0.84 3.27
C GLY A 25 -4.32 -0.48 3.70
N ALA A 26 -4.80 -0.52 4.95
CA ALA A 26 -5.34 -1.74 5.55
C ALA A 26 -6.49 -2.36 4.74
N HIS A 27 -7.27 -1.53 4.03
CA HIS A 27 -8.33 -1.97 3.12
C HIS A 27 -7.78 -2.72 1.91
N LEU A 28 -6.74 -2.21 1.26
CA LEU A 28 -6.06 -2.91 0.16
C LEU A 28 -5.37 -4.19 0.65
N TYR A 29 -4.71 -4.13 1.82
CA TYR A 29 -3.90 -5.23 2.32
C TYR A 29 -4.70 -6.39 2.94
N GLY A 30 -6.02 -6.23 3.09
CA GLY A 30 -6.91 -7.30 3.51
C GLY A 30 -7.06 -7.46 5.03
N PHE A 31 -6.73 -6.43 5.80
CA PHE A 31 -6.94 -6.44 7.26
C PHE A 31 -7.47 -5.11 7.81
N PRO A 32 -8.51 -4.47 7.21
CA PRO A 32 -9.10 -3.26 7.76
C PRO A 32 -9.84 -3.57 9.07
N SER A 33 -9.62 -2.77 10.11
CA SER A 33 -10.43 -2.76 11.33
C SER A 33 -11.57 -1.74 11.16
N PRO A 34 -12.62 -1.79 11.99
CA PRO A 34 -13.74 -0.85 11.89
C PRO A 34 -13.34 0.63 12.01
N ASP A 35 -12.22 0.90 12.67
CA ASP A 35 -11.59 2.20 12.89
C ASP A 35 -10.42 2.49 11.93
N SER A 36 -10.24 1.68 10.86
CA SER A 36 -9.21 1.96 9.87
C SER A 36 -9.57 3.18 9.03
N ASP A 37 -8.56 4.01 8.81
CA ASP A 37 -8.57 5.13 7.88
C ASP A 37 -8.69 4.65 6.44
N PHE A 38 -9.29 5.49 5.60
CA PHE A 38 -9.28 5.31 4.15
C PHE A 38 -8.08 6.03 3.57
N ASP A 39 -7.04 5.26 3.24
CA ASP A 39 -5.93 5.71 2.42
C ASP A 39 -6.36 5.90 0.96
N LEU A 40 -6.66 7.13 0.54
CA LEU A 40 -6.89 7.46 -0.86
C LEU A 40 -5.54 7.83 -1.50
N ARG A 41 -5.14 7.08 -2.53
CA ARG A 41 -3.87 7.27 -3.23
C ARG A 41 -4.10 7.47 -4.73
N GLY A 42 -3.28 8.26 -5.41
CA GLY A 42 -3.47 8.47 -6.83
C GLY A 42 -2.46 9.37 -7.52
N ALA A 43 -2.77 9.70 -8.78
CA ALA A 43 -2.03 10.67 -9.56
C ALA A 43 -2.96 11.78 -10.08
N HIS A 44 -2.48 13.02 -10.08
CA HIS A 44 -3.19 14.20 -10.60
C HIS A 44 -2.36 14.90 -11.66
N VAL A 45 -3.01 15.73 -12.48
CA VAL A 45 -2.36 16.53 -13.52
C VAL A 45 -2.25 17.97 -13.05
N LEU A 46 -1.03 18.46 -12.83
CA LEU A 46 -0.82 19.88 -12.55
C LEU A 46 -1.15 20.74 -13.78
N PRO A 47 -1.69 21.96 -13.57
CA PRO A 47 -1.91 22.89 -14.67
C PRO A 47 -0.58 23.33 -15.26
N LEU A 48 -0.54 23.59 -16.58
CA LEU A 48 0.69 23.92 -17.32
C LEU A 48 1.59 24.97 -16.62
N PRO A 49 1.07 26.12 -16.14
CA PRO A 49 1.91 27.10 -15.44
C PRO A 49 2.61 26.58 -14.18
N GLY A 50 2.09 25.50 -13.58
CA GLY A 50 2.71 24.82 -12.46
C GLY A 50 3.80 23.83 -12.83
N VAL A 51 3.85 23.40 -14.10
CA VAL A 51 4.85 22.47 -14.62
C VAL A 51 6.01 23.21 -15.27
N ILE A 52 5.73 24.29 -16.02
CA ILE A 52 6.74 25.07 -16.76
C ILE A 52 7.12 26.40 -16.08
N GLY A 53 6.57 26.66 -14.89
CA GLY A 53 6.87 27.86 -14.12
C GLY A 53 8.31 27.88 -13.59
N LEU A 54 8.79 29.06 -13.22
CA LEU A 54 10.08 29.22 -12.54
C LEU A 54 10.01 28.83 -11.06
N ASP A 55 8.80 28.82 -10.49
CA ASP A 55 8.56 28.40 -9.11
C ASP A 55 8.51 26.88 -9.02
N VAL A 56 9.28 26.31 -8.09
CA VAL A 56 9.13 24.90 -7.71
C VAL A 56 7.76 24.75 -7.06
N ARG A 57 6.85 24.01 -7.71
CA ARG A 57 5.56 23.67 -7.13
C ARG A 57 5.62 22.33 -6.41
N ASP A 58 4.76 22.21 -5.40
CA ASP A 58 4.56 20.93 -4.74
C ASP A 58 3.89 19.96 -5.72
N GLU A 59 4.64 18.92 -6.09
CA GLU A 59 4.17 17.83 -6.94
C GLU A 59 3.33 16.81 -6.14
N THR A 60 2.98 17.10 -4.89
CA THR A 60 2.23 16.20 -4.03
C THR A 60 1.15 16.97 -3.28
N VAL A 61 -0.05 16.41 -3.31
CA VAL A 61 -1.16 16.83 -2.46
C VAL A 61 -1.25 15.82 -1.34
N GLU A 62 -1.06 16.28 -0.10
CA GLU A 62 -1.25 15.49 1.12
C GLU A 62 -2.35 16.14 1.96
N ASP A 63 -3.35 15.38 2.36
CA ASP A 63 -4.43 15.87 3.21
C ASP A 63 -4.98 14.76 4.11
N ALA A 64 -4.81 14.94 5.41
CA ALA A 64 -5.37 14.07 6.44
C ALA A 64 -6.49 14.82 7.18
N ARG A 65 -7.74 14.38 7.00
CA ARG A 65 -8.92 15.04 7.58
C ARG A 65 -10.10 14.09 7.76
N VAL A 66 -11.00 14.45 8.68
CA VAL A 66 -12.29 13.75 8.84
C VAL A 66 -13.32 14.38 7.92
N ILE A 67 -13.90 13.60 7.01
CA ILE A 67 -14.91 14.06 6.04
C ILE A 67 -16.18 13.26 6.24
N GLU A 68 -17.24 13.93 6.71
CA GLU A 68 -18.53 13.27 6.99
C GLU A 68 -18.38 12.03 7.89
N GLY A 69 -17.50 12.11 8.89
CA GLY A 69 -17.21 11.02 9.84
C GLY A 69 -16.27 9.93 9.31
N LEU A 70 -15.72 10.06 8.10
CA LEU A 70 -14.66 9.19 7.59
C LEU A 70 -13.29 9.79 7.88
N GLU A 71 -12.41 9.03 8.53
CA GLU A 71 -10.99 9.37 8.62
C GLU A 71 -10.33 9.08 7.27
N MET A 72 -9.84 10.13 6.60
CA MET A 72 -9.23 10.06 5.29
C MET A 72 -7.77 10.46 5.39
N ASP A 73 -6.90 9.67 4.76
CA ASP A 73 -5.54 10.05 4.42
C ASP A 73 -5.45 10.09 2.88
N ILE A 74 -5.31 11.30 2.32
CA ILE A 74 -5.30 11.53 0.88
C ILE A 74 -3.89 11.91 0.46
N VAL A 75 -3.30 11.13 -0.44
CA VAL A 75 -2.01 11.46 -1.06
C VAL A 75 -2.13 11.26 -2.56
N SER A 76 -1.84 12.30 -3.34
CA SER A 76 -1.71 12.17 -4.78
C SER A 76 -0.48 12.90 -5.29
N HIS A 77 0.17 12.33 -6.30
CA HIS A 77 1.34 12.94 -6.94
C HIS A 77 0.99 13.50 -8.31
N ASP A 78 1.67 14.54 -8.75
CA ASP A 78 1.65 14.94 -10.16
C ASP A 78 2.06 13.74 -11.03
N VAL A 79 1.46 13.60 -12.22
CA VAL A 79 1.73 12.48 -13.13
C VAL A 79 3.23 12.36 -13.43
N CYS A 80 3.96 13.45 -13.62
CA CYS A 80 5.41 13.40 -13.89
C CYS A 80 6.16 12.76 -12.73
N LYS A 81 5.89 13.19 -11.49
CA LYS A 81 6.46 12.60 -10.29
C LYS A 81 6.08 11.13 -10.14
N PHE A 82 4.80 10.79 -10.35
CA PHE A 82 4.30 9.41 -10.25
C PHE A 82 5.03 8.48 -11.23
N LEU A 83 5.16 8.89 -12.50
CA LEU A 83 5.94 8.16 -13.50
C LEU A 83 7.41 8.04 -13.12
N GLY A 84 8.01 9.10 -12.58
CA GLY A 84 9.37 9.07 -12.05
C GLY A 84 9.56 8.06 -10.92
N LEU A 85 8.56 7.89 -10.05
CA LEU A 85 8.58 6.86 -8.99
C LEU A 85 8.45 5.45 -9.58
N LEU A 86 7.60 5.23 -10.58
CA LEU A 86 7.50 3.95 -11.30
C LEU A 86 8.85 3.55 -11.91
N LEU A 87 9.52 4.48 -12.59
CA LEU A 87 10.85 4.24 -13.20
C LEU A 87 11.95 3.95 -12.16
N LYS A 88 11.76 4.39 -10.92
CA LYS A 88 12.63 4.10 -9.77
C LYS A 88 12.31 2.76 -9.10
N LYS A 89 11.49 1.91 -9.73
CA LYS A 89 11.11 0.58 -9.23
C LYS A 89 10.42 0.63 -7.87
N ASN A 90 9.64 1.68 -7.64
CA ASN A 90 8.95 1.88 -6.38
C ASN A 90 7.68 1.02 -6.33
N GLY A 91 7.71 -0.07 -5.55
CA GLY A 91 6.59 -0.99 -5.38
C GLY A 91 5.35 -0.34 -4.77
N TYR A 92 5.52 0.69 -3.94
CA TYR A 92 4.40 1.41 -3.33
C TYR A 92 3.49 2.06 -4.38
N VAL A 93 4.05 2.74 -5.38
CA VAL A 93 3.23 3.35 -6.45
C VAL A 93 2.68 2.30 -7.42
N LEU A 94 3.34 1.15 -7.57
CA LEU A 94 2.75 0.01 -8.30
C LEU A 94 1.51 -0.53 -7.59
N GLU A 95 1.56 -0.72 -6.27
CA GLU A 95 0.40 -1.15 -5.48
C GLU A 95 -0.77 -0.17 -5.59
N GLN A 96 -0.51 1.14 -5.65
CA GLN A 96 -1.53 2.15 -5.88
C GLN A 96 -2.14 2.07 -7.28
N LEU A 97 -1.29 1.93 -8.31
CA LEU A 97 -1.71 1.85 -9.72
C LEU A 97 -2.54 0.58 -10.01
N TYR A 98 -2.16 -0.54 -9.40
CA TYR A 98 -2.83 -1.83 -9.62
C TYR A 98 -3.89 -2.17 -8.57
N SER A 99 -4.12 -1.31 -7.57
CA SER A 99 -5.16 -1.55 -6.57
C SER A 99 -6.52 -1.84 -7.23
N PRO A 100 -7.20 -2.94 -6.86
CA PRO A 100 -8.53 -3.25 -7.37
C PRO A 100 -9.63 -2.34 -6.80
N LEU A 101 -9.30 -1.53 -5.79
CA LEU A 101 -10.25 -0.68 -5.07
C LEU A 101 -10.31 0.72 -5.69
N VAL A 102 -10.81 0.81 -6.92
CA VAL A 102 -10.80 2.03 -7.74
C VAL A 102 -11.93 2.98 -7.38
N VAL A 103 -11.62 4.17 -6.86
CA VAL A 103 -12.61 5.23 -6.55
C VAL A 103 -12.83 6.15 -7.76
N HIS A 104 -11.75 6.45 -8.49
CA HIS A 104 -11.77 7.30 -9.68
C HIS A 104 -10.79 6.77 -10.73
N THR A 105 -11.18 6.85 -11.99
CA THR A 105 -10.36 6.39 -13.12
C THR A 105 -10.68 7.18 -14.37
N THR A 106 -9.69 7.32 -15.24
CA THR A 106 -9.85 7.81 -16.62
C THR A 106 -9.37 6.73 -17.61
N PRO A 107 -9.57 6.90 -18.93
CA PRO A 107 -8.98 6.01 -19.94
C PRO A 107 -7.45 5.91 -19.83
N GLU A 108 -6.78 7.02 -19.51
CA GLU A 108 -5.32 7.10 -19.35
C GLU A 108 -4.81 6.27 -18.17
N HIS A 109 -5.64 6.01 -17.15
CA HIS A 109 -5.29 5.07 -16.08
C HIS A 109 -5.13 3.64 -16.62
N ALA A 110 -6.01 3.20 -17.52
CA ALA A 110 -5.90 1.89 -18.15
C ALA A 110 -4.67 1.80 -19.06
N GLU A 111 -4.38 2.86 -19.82
CA GLU A 111 -3.17 2.96 -20.64
C GLU A 111 -1.91 2.91 -19.77
N LEU A 112 -1.90 3.65 -18.66
CA LEU A 112 -0.79 3.65 -17.72
C LEU A 112 -0.56 2.26 -17.11
N LYS A 113 -1.61 1.53 -16.74
CA LYS A 113 -1.50 0.13 -16.27
C LYS A 113 -0.90 -0.79 -17.34
N ALA A 114 -1.23 -0.59 -18.62
CA ALA A 114 -0.64 -1.37 -19.70
C ALA A 114 0.86 -1.06 -19.89
N ILE A 115 1.24 0.22 -19.82
CA ILE A 115 2.64 0.67 -19.94
C ILE A 115 3.47 0.21 -18.74
N ALA A 116 2.96 0.40 -17.52
CA ALA A 116 3.67 0.10 -16.28
C ALA A 116 4.00 -1.39 -16.11
N GLN A 117 3.25 -2.28 -16.77
CA GLN A 117 3.56 -3.71 -16.77
C GLN A 117 4.95 -3.98 -17.36
N GLY A 118 5.35 -3.20 -18.37
CA GLY A 118 6.71 -3.26 -18.95
C GLY A 118 7.80 -2.64 -18.05
N CYS A 119 7.43 -1.95 -16.97
CA CYS A 119 8.36 -1.38 -16.00
C CYS A 119 8.68 -2.33 -14.84
N ILE A 120 7.92 -3.42 -14.66
CA ILE A 120 8.18 -4.43 -13.63
C ILE A 120 9.46 -5.17 -13.99
N THR A 121 10.41 -5.18 -13.06
CA THR A 121 11.72 -5.81 -13.23
C THR A 121 12.12 -6.50 -11.95
N LYS A 122 13.07 -7.46 -12.05
CA LYS A 122 13.67 -8.13 -10.88
C LYS A 122 14.22 -7.17 -9.82
N HIS A 123 14.54 -5.92 -10.19
CA HIS A 123 15.06 -4.92 -9.25
C HIS A 123 14.00 -4.33 -8.29
N HIS A 124 12.71 -4.62 -8.51
CA HIS A 124 11.68 -4.30 -7.52
C HIS A 124 11.88 -5.07 -6.22
N SER A 125 12.57 -6.21 -6.25
CA SER A 125 12.92 -6.95 -5.04
C SER A 125 13.60 -6.05 -4.01
N HIS A 126 14.51 -5.16 -4.42
CA HIS A 126 15.19 -4.22 -3.53
C HIS A 126 14.21 -3.31 -2.77
N HIS A 127 13.13 -2.86 -3.42
CA HIS A 127 12.10 -2.05 -2.77
C HIS A 127 11.39 -2.86 -1.67
N TYR A 128 10.87 -4.04 -2.01
CA TYR A 128 10.15 -4.89 -1.06
C TYR A 128 11.06 -5.37 0.07
N PHE A 129 12.33 -5.67 -0.21
CA PHE A 129 13.34 -5.97 0.79
C PHE A 129 13.55 -4.82 1.77
N GLY A 130 13.84 -3.62 1.25
CA GLY A 130 14.09 -2.44 2.08
C GLY A 130 12.87 -2.05 2.91
N PHE A 131 11.67 -2.21 2.33
CA PHE A 131 10.43 -1.94 3.03
C PHE A 131 10.17 -2.99 4.14
N ALA A 132 10.31 -4.29 3.85
CA ALA A 132 10.16 -5.34 4.85
C ALA A 132 11.16 -5.19 5.99
N GLU A 133 12.42 -4.80 5.72
CA GLU A 133 13.42 -4.52 6.74
C GLU A 133 13.05 -3.31 7.60
N THR A 134 12.50 -2.26 7.00
CA THR A 134 12.03 -1.08 7.74
C THR A 134 10.87 -1.45 8.67
N GLN A 135 9.90 -2.23 8.19
CA GLN A 135 8.78 -2.71 9.01
C GLN A 135 9.25 -3.66 10.12
N TRP A 136 10.23 -4.52 9.84
CA TRP A 136 10.82 -5.40 10.86
C TRP A 136 11.50 -4.60 11.98
N LYS A 137 12.28 -3.57 11.62
CA LYS A 137 12.92 -2.67 12.60
C LYS A 137 11.88 -1.91 13.44
N LEU A 138 10.74 -1.51 12.86
CA LEU A 138 9.66 -0.87 13.60
C LEU A 138 9.01 -1.84 14.58
N PHE A 139 8.66 -3.04 14.11
CA PHE A 139 8.13 -4.12 14.93
C PHE A 139 9.08 -4.46 16.11
N ASP A 140 10.37 -4.61 15.85
CA ASP A 140 11.34 -5.02 16.87
C ASP A 140 11.67 -3.90 17.87
N LYS A 141 11.48 -2.63 17.53
CA LYS A 141 11.65 -1.50 18.47
C LYS A 141 10.44 -1.29 19.36
N GLU A 142 9.27 -1.74 18.94
CA GLU A 142 8.02 -1.44 19.62
C GLU A 142 7.85 -2.24 20.93
N ARG A 143 7.48 -1.57 22.02
CA ARG A 143 7.23 -2.19 23.33
C ARG A 143 5.91 -1.68 23.92
N PRO A 144 4.93 -2.55 24.21
CA PRO A 144 4.88 -3.98 23.84
C PRO A 144 4.83 -4.15 22.32
N ARG A 145 5.39 -5.26 21.80
CA ARG A 145 5.31 -5.59 20.37
C ARG A 145 3.85 -5.78 19.96
N ARG A 146 3.44 -5.21 18.82
CA ARG A 146 2.06 -5.34 18.31
C ARG A 146 1.99 -6.12 17.01
N VAL A 147 0.82 -6.71 16.77
CA VAL A 147 0.50 -7.49 15.58
C VAL A 147 0.46 -6.62 14.32
N LYS A 148 0.03 -5.35 14.40
CA LYS A 148 -0.10 -4.48 13.21
C LYS A 148 1.24 -4.33 12.47
N PRO A 149 2.36 -3.89 13.08
CA PRO A 149 3.65 -3.84 12.37
C PRO A 149 4.10 -5.20 11.80
N LEU A 150 3.85 -6.30 12.51
CA LEU A 150 4.17 -7.64 12.02
C LEU A 150 3.35 -8.03 10.78
N LEU A 151 2.07 -7.70 10.73
CA LEU A 151 1.25 -7.87 9.52
C LEU A 151 1.80 -7.06 8.35
N TYR A 152 2.30 -5.84 8.58
CA TYR A 152 2.96 -5.05 7.54
C TYR A 152 4.27 -5.69 7.06
N VAL A 153 5.03 -6.36 7.92
CA VAL A 153 6.20 -7.16 7.49
C VAL A 153 5.75 -8.27 6.54
N TYR A 154 4.81 -9.11 6.96
CA TYR A 154 4.38 -10.25 6.15
C TYR A 154 3.78 -9.82 4.83
N ARG A 155 2.88 -8.83 4.85
CA ARG A 155 2.20 -8.39 3.63
C ARG A 155 3.20 -7.88 2.58
N VAL A 156 4.20 -7.11 2.99
CA VAL A 156 5.24 -6.60 2.08
C VAL A 156 6.10 -7.74 1.53
N LEU A 157 6.46 -8.72 2.37
CA LEU A 157 7.21 -9.89 1.93
C LEU A 157 6.41 -10.71 0.90
N LEU A 158 5.15 -11.02 1.19
CA LEU A 158 4.32 -11.82 0.30
C LEU A 158 4.06 -11.13 -1.03
N THR A 159 3.76 -9.82 -1.02
CA THR A 159 3.61 -9.02 -2.25
C THR A 159 4.90 -9.04 -3.07
N GLY A 160 6.06 -8.84 -2.42
CA GLY A 160 7.35 -8.88 -3.10
C GLY A 160 7.66 -10.24 -3.72
N ILE A 161 7.44 -11.34 -2.97
CA ILE A 161 7.67 -12.70 -3.49
C ILE A 161 6.74 -13.00 -4.67
N HIS A 162 5.45 -12.68 -4.54
CA HIS A 162 4.48 -12.89 -5.61
C HIS A 162 4.88 -12.10 -6.86
N LEU A 163 5.17 -10.81 -6.73
CA LEU A 163 5.61 -9.97 -7.85
C LEU A 163 6.84 -10.54 -8.56
N MET A 164 7.82 -11.05 -7.81
CA MET A 164 9.03 -11.65 -8.39
C MET A 164 8.77 -12.99 -9.09
N ARG A 165 7.73 -13.72 -8.70
CA ARG A 165 7.36 -15.01 -9.31
C ARG A 165 6.46 -14.85 -10.54
N THR A 166 5.53 -13.89 -10.51
CA THR A 166 4.44 -13.80 -11.49
C THR A 166 4.56 -12.57 -12.38
N SER A 167 5.32 -11.56 -11.98
CA SER A 167 5.26 -10.20 -12.56
C SER A 167 3.88 -9.54 -12.43
N GLU A 168 3.04 -10.03 -11.52
CA GLU A 168 1.73 -9.46 -11.20
C GLU A 168 1.77 -8.80 -9.82
N VAL A 169 1.00 -7.71 -9.66
CA VAL A 169 0.92 -6.99 -8.39
C VAL A 169 -0.31 -7.49 -7.63
N GLU A 170 -0.08 -8.16 -6.51
CA GLU A 170 -1.11 -8.49 -5.52
C GLU A 170 -0.66 -8.00 -4.14
N ALA A 171 -1.45 -7.11 -3.56
CA ALA A 171 -1.16 -6.44 -2.28
C ALA A 171 -2.03 -6.97 -1.12
N ASN A 172 -3.10 -7.70 -1.44
CA ASN A 172 -4.03 -8.26 -0.48
C ASN A 172 -3.44 -9.53 0.14
N MET A 173 -3.11 -9.44 1.41
CA MET A 173 -2.47 -10.54 2.14
C MET A 173 -3.39 -11.76 2.29
N VAL A 174 -4.71 -11.58 2.33
CA VAL A 174 -5.67 -12.69 2.41
C VAL A 174 -5.65 -13.49 1.11
N THR A 175 -5.72 -12.79 -0.03
CA THR A 175 -5.60 -13.42 -1.36
C THR A 175 -4.25 -14.11 -1.53
N LEU A 176 -3.14 -13.45 -1.16
CA LEU A 176 -1.81 -14.07 -1.20
C LEU A 176 -1.75 -15.33 -0.33
N ASN A 177 -2.39 -15.32 0.84
CA ASN A 177 -2.32 -16.48 1.74
C ASN A 177 -3.03 -17.74 1.21
N GLU A 178 -3.87 -17.64 0.16
CA GLU A 178 -4.39 -18.80 -0.55
C GLU A 178 -3.27 -19.59 -1.27
N GLU A 179 -2.26 -18.87 -1.78
CA GLU A 179 -1.04 -19.43 -2.38
C GLU A 179 -0.04 -19.85 -1.29
N PHE A 180 0.30 -18.94 -0.38
CA PHE A 180 1.40 -19.15 0.58
C PHE A 180 1.05 -20.09 1.75
N ARG A 181 -0.24 -20.23 2.09
CA ARG A 181 -0.77 -21.15 3.10
C ARG A 181 -0.05 -21.06 4.45
N LEU A 182 0.14 -19.84 4.94
CA LEU A 182 0.74 -19.54 6.24
C LEU A 182 -0.36 -19.49 7.31
N PRO A 183 -0.53 -20.55 8.12
CA PRO A 183 -1.72 -20.69 8.99
C PRO A 183 -1.78 -19.61 10.08
N TYR A 184 -0.63 -19.10 10.52
CA TYR A 184 -0.54 -18.08 11.56
C TYR A 184 -1.04 -16.70 11.11
N LEU A 185 -1.13 -16.42 9.80
CA LEU A 185 -1.61 -15.11 9.33
C LEU A 185 -3.08 -14.87 9.65
N ALA A 186 -3.92 -15.90 9.55
CA ALA A 186 -5.35 -15.79 9.89
C ALA A 186 -5.53 -15.42 11.36
N GLU A 187 -4.71 -16.01 12.24
CA GLU A 187 -4.71 -15.70 13.67
C GLU A 187 -4.25 -14.25 13.93
N LEU A 188 -3.16 -13.81 13.31
CA LEU A 188 -2.67 -12.43 13.45
C LEU A 188 -3.72 -11.42 12.97
N VAL A 189 -4.39 -11.66 11.84
CA VAL A 189 -5.48 -10.80 11.37
C VAL A 189 -6.62 -10.79 12.39
N ALA A 190 -7.05 -11.94 12.90
CA ALA A 190 -8.10 -12.01 13.92
C ALA A 190 -7.74 -11.23 15.20
N ARG A 191 -6.49 -11.33 15.67
CA ARG A 191 -5.96 -10.56 16.81
C ARG A 191 -5.98 -9.06 16.55
N LYS A 192 -5.60 -8.61 15.33
CA LYS A 192 -5.67 -7.20 14.93
C LYS A 192 -7.11 -6.67 14.95
N LEU A 193 -8.07 -7.48 14.49
CA LEU A 193 -9.48 -7.09 14.41
C LEU A 193 -10.18 -7.11 15.78
N ALA A 194 -9.71 -7.93 16.72
CA ALA A 194 -10.28 -8.02 18.06
C ALA A 194 -9.91 -6.85 19.00
N GLY A 195 -9.14 -5.86 18.50
CA GLY A 195 -8.87 -4.60 19.19
C GLY A 195 -7.47 -4.52 19.84
N PRO A 196 -7.15 -3.35 20.44
CA PRO A 196 -5.79 -3.03 20.90
C PRO A 196 -5.24 -4.01 21.95
N GLU A 197 -6.10 -4.53 22.83
CA GLU A 197 -5.68 -5.45 23.90
C GLU A 197 -5.18 -6.79 23.36
N LYS A 198 -5.86 -7.36 22.36
CA LYS A 198 -5.47 -8.63 21.72
C LYS A 198 -4.38 -8.46 20.67
N SER A 199 -4.02 -7.22 20.35
CA SER A 199 -2.98 -6.91 19.36
C SER A 199 -1.56 -7.02 19.90
N LYS A 200 -1.36 -7.32 21.19
CA LYS A 200 -0.03 -7.51 21.78
C LYS A 200 0.51 -8.90 21.43
N LEU A 201 1.81 -8.98 21.18
CA LEU A 201 2.54 -10.23 20.99
C LEU A 201 3.35 -10.54 22.24
N GLU A 202 3.34 -11.81 22.62
CA GLU A 202 4.18 -12.32 23.70
C GLU A 202 5.62 -12.49 23.20
N ASP A 203 6.61 -12.29 24.08
CA ASP A 203 8.03 -12.43 23.69
C ASP A 203 8.35 -13.85 23.20
N ALA A 204 7.65 -14.87 23.70
CA ALA A 204 7.79 -16.25 23.26
C ALA A 204 7.40 -16.48 21.78
N GLU A 205 6.50 -15.65 21.23
CA GLU A 205 6.08 -15.72 19.82
C GLU A 205 7.10 -15.06 18.88
N THR A 206 7.97 -14.19 19.42
CA THR A 206 8.89 -13.38 18.62
C THR A 206 9.92 -14.24 17.87
N ALA A 207 10.47 -15.26 18.52
CA ALA A 207 11.47 -16.14 17.90
C ALA A 207 10.91 -16.91 16.70
N PHE A 208 9.64 -17.32 16.77
CA PHE A 208 8.94 -17.94 15.64
C PHE A 208 8.81 -16.96 14.46
N HIS A 209 8.33 -15.75 14.73
CA HIS A 209 8.14 -14.75 13.68
C HIS A 209 9.46 -14.26 13.08
N GLU A 210 10.55 -14.24 13.85
CA GLU A 210 11.89 -13.95 13.34
C GLU A 210 12.39 -15.04 12.39
N SER A 211 12.21 -16.32 12.73
CA SER A 211 12.52 -17.44 11.84
C SER A 211 11.74 -17.34 10.53
N GLU A 212 10.43 -17.08 10.60
CA GLU A 212 9.59 -16.94 9.41
C GLU A 212 9.93 -15.71 8.57
N TYR A 213 10.29 -14.59 9.22
CA TYR A 213 10.78 -13.40 8.54
C TYR A 213 12.04 -13.72 7.72
N GLN A 214 13.04 -14.38 8.31
CA GLN A 214 14.27 -14.76 7.60
C GLN A 214 13.99 -15.74 6.46
N ARG A 215 13.13 -16.74 6.70
CA ARG A 215 12.73 -17.73 5.68
C ARG A 215 12.09 -17.06 4.47
N LEU A 216 11.10 -16.19 4.69
CA LEU A 216 10.39 -15.49 3.61
C LEU A 216 11.26 -14.44 2.93
N ARG A 217 12.11 -13.74 3.68
CA ARG A 217 13.09 -12.80 3.13
C ARG A 217 14.01 -13.51 2.12
N GLY A 218 14.45 -14.72 2.41
CA GLY A 218 15.26 -15.53 1.47
C GLY A 218 14.56 -15.94 0.17
N LEU A 219 13.24 -15.73 0.04
CA LEU A 219 12.47 -16.08 -1.16
C LEU A 219 12.26 -14.89 -2.10
N ILE A 220 12.53 -13.66 -1.66
CA ILE A 220 12.54 -12.50 -2.55
C ILE A 220 13.86 -12.59 -3.33
N GLY A 221 13.79 -12.67 -4.67
CA GLY A 221 14.95 -12.87 -5.55
C GLY A 221 15.74 -11.61 -5.85
#